data_AF-A0A661UWW4-F1
#
_entry.id   AF-A0A661UWW4-F1
#
_cell.length_a   1.000
_cell.length_b   1.000
_cell.length_c   1.000
_cell.angle_alpha   90.00
_cell.angle_beta   90.00
_cell.angle_gamma   90.00
#
_symmetry.space_group_name_H-M   'P 1'
#
loop_
_entity.id
_entity.type
_entity.pdbx_description
1 polymer ?
#
loop_
_entity_poly.entity_id
_entity_poly.type
_entity_poly.pdbx_seq_one_letter_code
_entity_poly.pdbx_strand_id
1 'polypeptide(L)'
;MEEKGFFAALFDFSFSSMITVKIVKLLYVLALVGAGIWTLIFLAAAFADSGGVGVVVLILSPVIFLIFAILSRVYLEMIIVLFKIADNTSAMAAASTTDVSPAATTPSAGAAPQSPEEQSTT
;
A
#
# COMPACT_ATOMS: atom_id res chain seq x y z
N MET A 1 -22.92 -14.07 3.96
CA MET A 1 -22.08 -13.75 2.78
C MET A 1 -20.84 -14.61 2.93
N GLU A 2 -20.62 -15.58 2.04
CA GLU A 2 -19.42 -16.40 2.10
C GLU A 2 -18.20 -15.50 1.85
N GLU A 3 -17.28 -15.42 2.81
CA GLU A 3 -16.00 -14.76 2.57
C GLU A 3 -15.29 -15.50 1.44
N LYS A 4 -15.07 -14.81 0.32
CA LYS A 4 -14.28 -15.32 -0.80
C LYS A 4 -12.90 -15.71 -0.25
N GLY A 5 -12.59 -17.01 -0.23
CA GLY A 5 -11.35 -17.53 0.34
C GLY A 5 -10.11 -16.89 -0.29
N PHE A 6 -9.01 -16.82 0.46
CA PHE A 6 -7.75 -16.17 0.04
C PHE A 6 -7.27 -16.58 -1.38
N PHE A 7 -7.41 -17.85 -1.74
CA PHE A 7 -7.09 -18.34 -3.08
C PHE A 7 -8.07 -17.88 -4.16
N ALA A 8 -9.36 -17.83 -3.85
CA ALA A 8 -10.37 -17.29 -4.77
C ALA A 8 -10.21 -15.78 -4.99
N ALA A 9 -9.70 -15.06 -3.98
CA ALA A 9 -9.33 -13.65 -4.09
C ALA A 9 -8.01 -13.42 -4.85
N LEU A 10 -7.06 -14.36 -4.79
CA LEU A 10 -5.80 -14.33 -5.57
C LEU A 10 -6.02 -14.48 -7.08
N PHE A 11 -6.96 -15.34 -7.48
CA PHE A 11 -7.34 -15.54 -8.89
C PHE A 11 -8.51 -14.64 -9.32
N ASP A 12 -8.75 -13.54 -8.60
CA ASP A 12 -9.81 -12.59 -8.94
C ASP A 12 -9.33 -11.61 -10.02
N PHE A 13 -9.55 -11.97 -11.29
CA PHE A 13 -9.17 -11.16 -12.45
C PHE A 13 -9.92 -9.81 -12.55
N SER A 14 -10.91 -9.56 -11.68
CA SER A 14 -11.66 -8.31 -11.64
C SER A 14 -10.96 -7.18 -10.88
N PHE A 15 -9.89 -7.45 -10.12
CA PHE A 15 -9.12 -6.46 -9.32
C PHE A 15 -9.97 -5.50 -8.45
N SER A 16 -11.20 -5.86 -8.10
CA SER A 16 -12.14 -4.97 -7.38
C SER A 16 -11.72 -4.67 -5.93
N SER A 17 -10.75 -5.41 -5.40
CA SER A 17 -10.13 -5.18 -4.10
C SER A 17 -8.62 -5.21 -4.27
N MET A 18 -7.90 -4.24 -3.67
CA MET A 18 -6.44 -4.18 -3.67
C MET A 18 -5.86 -5.33 -2.82
N ILE A 19 -5.87 -6.53 -3.40
CA ILE A 19 -5.41 -7.77 -2.78
C ILE A 19 -3.91 -7.72 -2.48
N THR A 20 -3.17 -6.86 -3.18
CA THR A 20 -1.71 -6.76 -3.15
C THR A 20 -1.16 -6.64 -1.73
N VAL A 21 -1.75 -5.80 -0.88
CA VAL A 21 -1.31 -5.61 0.51
C VAL A 21 -1.53 -6.88 1.36
N LYS A 22 -2.59 -7.64 1.08
CA LYS A 22 -2.91 -8.90 1.77
C LYS A 22 -1.98 -10.03 1.38
N ILE A 23 -1.59 -10.12 0.11
CA ILE A 23 -0.81 -11.25 -0.43
C ILE A 23 0.71 -11.03 -0.41
N VAL A 24 1.19 -9.84 -0.07
CA VAL A 24 2.61 -9.48 -0.19
C VAL A 24 3.55 -10.42 0.57
N LYS A 25 3.10 -10.95 1.73
CA LYS A 25 3.86 -11.96 2.48
C LYS A 25 4.05 -13.24 1.67
N LEU A 26 3.00 -13.71 1.00
CA LEU A 26 3.06 -14.88 0.12
C LEU A 26 3.99 -14.60 -1.07
N LEU A 27 3.89 -13.42 -1.68
CA LEU A 27 4.78 -13.04 -2.79
C LEU A 27 6.25 -13.01 -2.38
N TYR A 28 6.55 -12.54 -1.17
CA TYR A 28 7.92 -12.55 -0.67
C TYR A 28 8.47 -13.97 -0.46
N VAL A 29 7.67 -14.85 0.14
CA VAL A 29 8.04 -16.26 0.30
C VAL A 29 8.24 -16.93 -1.06
N LEU A 30 7.34 -16.68 -2.01
CA LEU A 30 7.45 -17.23 -3.36
C LEU A 30 8.71 -16.72 -4.09
N ALA A 31 9.03 -15.43 -3.93
CA ALA A 31 10.26 -14.84 -4.48
C ALA A 31 11.52 -15.47 -3.86
N LEU A 32 11.55 -15.67 -2.53
CA LEU A 32 12.67 -16.33 -1.85
C LEU A 32 12.84 -17.78 -2.30
N VAL A 33 11.75 -18.55 -2.36
CA VAL A 33 11.78 -19.93 -2.82
C VAL A 33 12.24 -20.00 -4.27
N GLY A 34 11.69 -19.14 -5.13
CA GLY A 34 12.10 -19.02 -6.54
C GLY A 34 13.57 -18.67 -6.69
N ALA A 35 14.08 -17.69 -5.93
CA ALA A 35 15.49 -17.33 -5.93
C ALA A 35 16.38 -18.50 -5.46
N GLY A 36 15.94 -19.27 -4.45
CA GLY A 36 16.67 -20.43 -3.96
C GLY A 36 16.75 -21.55 -5.00
N ILE A 37 15.62 -21.87 -5.63
CA ILE A 37 15.56 -22.87 -6.72
C ILE A 37 16.43 -22.41 -7.91
N TRP A 38 16.31 -21.14 -8.31
CA TRP A 38 17.12 -20.58 -9.39
C TRP A 38 18.61 -20.69 -9.09
N THR A 39 19.01 -20.38 -7.86
CA THR A 39 20.39 -20.48 -7.40
C THR A 39 20.90 -21.92 -7.47
N LEU A 40 20.09 -22.91 -7.05
CA LEU A 40 20.42 -24.34 -7.15
C LEU A 40 20.59 -24.81 -8.60
N ILE A 41 19.69 -24.41 -9.50
CA ILE A 41 19.78 -24.73 -10.93
C ILE A 41 21.06 -24.13 -11.52
N PHE A 42 21.35 -22.87 -11.21
CA PHE A 42 22.53 -22.17 -11.71
C PHE A 42 23.83 -22.81 -11.18
N LEU A 43 23.82 -23.23 -9.91
CA LEU A 43 24.94 -23.93 -9.30
C LEU A 43 25.19 -25.29 -9.97
N ALA A 44 24.14 -26.07 -10.21
CA ALA A 44 24.24 -27.34 -10.93
C ALA A 44 24.77 -27.15 -12.35
N ALA A 45 24.29 -26.13 -13.07
CA ALA A 45 24.79 -25.78 -14.40
C ALA A 45 26.28 -25.37 -14.37
N ALA A 46 26.70 -24.61 -13.37
CA ALA A 46 28.09 -24.20 -13.20
C ALA A 46 29.05 -25.39 -12.97
N PHE A 47 28.64 -26.38 -12.16
CA PHE A 47 29.41 -27.61 -11.97
C PHE A 47 29.41 -28.53 -13.20
N ALA A 48 28.35 -28.50 -14.02
CA ALA A 48 28.28 -29.24 -15.26
C ALA A 48 29.21 -28.66 -16.34
N ASP A 49 29.48 -27.36 -16.31
CA ASP A 49 30.45 -26.69 -17.19
C ASP A 49 31.90 -27.01 -16.79
N SER A 50 32.28 -26.69 -15.55
CA SER A 50 33.58 -27.09 -15.00
C SER A 50 33.61 -27.06 -13.47
N GLY A 51 34.43 -27.93 -12.87
CA GLY A 51 34.60 -27.95 -11.41
C GLY A 51 35.11 -26.62 -10.83
N GLY A 52 36.00 -25.93 -11.56
CA GLY A 52 36.52 -24.62 -11.14
C GLY A 52 35.46 -23.53 -11.13
N VAL A 53 34.65 -23.43 -12.20
CA VAL A 53 33.52 -22.49 -12.27
C VAL A 53 32.48 -22.81 -11.20
N GLY A 54 32.16 -24.08 -11.00
CA GLY A 54 31.26 -24.54 -9.95
C GLY A 54 31.67 -24.07 -8.54
N VAL A 55 32.95 -24.18 -8.18
CA VAL A 55 33.46 -23.70 -6.87
C VAL A 55 33.35 -22.19 -6.72
N VAL A 56 33.69 -21.43 -7.77
CA VAL A 56 33.55 -19.96 -7.76
C VAL A 56 32.08 -19.56 -7.56
N VAL A 57 31.17 -20.18 -8.30
CA VAL A 57 29.73 -19.93 -8.18
C VAL A 57 29.19 -20.36 -6.82
N LEU A 58 29.68 -21.47 -6.24
CA LEU A 58 29.29 -21.92 -4.91
C LEU A 58 29.56 -20.85 -3.84
N ILE A 59 30.73 -20.21 -3.89
CA ILE A 59 31.13 -19.15 -2.95
C ILE A 59 30.33 -17.87 -3.18
N LEU A 60 30.06 -17.51 -4.45
CA LEU A 60 29.30 -16.30 -4.79
C LEU A 60 27.78 -16.47 -4.59
N SER A 61 27.26 -17.69 -4.69
CA SER A 61 25.83 -17.99 -4.64
C SER A 61 25.10 -17.46 -3.39
N PRO A 62 25.60 -17.59 -2.15
CA PRO A 62 24.93 -17.02 -0.98
C PRO A 62 24.87 -15.49 -1.03
N VAL A 63 25.91 -14.83 -1.55
CA VAL A 63 25.94 -13.37 -1.68
C VAL A 63 24.92 -12.91 -2.72
N ILE A 64 24.89 -13.57 -3.87
CA ILE A 64 23.93 -13.29 -4.94
C ILE A 64 22.49 -13.52 -4.45
N PHE A 65 22.22 -14.66 -3.81
CA PHE A 65 20.91 -14.96 -3.23
C PHE A 65 20.47 -13.89 -2.23
N LEU A 66 21.38 -13.45 -1.34
CA LEU A 66 21.09 -12.43 -0.34
C LEU A 66 20.78 -11.08 -1.00
N ILE A 67 21.51 -10.69 -2.04
CA ILE A 67 21.21 -9.49 -2.84
C ILE A 67 19.80 -9.60 -3.44
N PHE A 68 19.46 -10.72 -4.07
CA PHE A 68 18.10 -10.94 -4.63
C PHE A 68 17.01 -10.90 -3.55
N ALA A 69 17.28 -11.46 -2.36
CA ALA A 69 16.36 -11.42 -1.23
C ALA A 69 16.11 -9.99 -0.73
N ILE A 70 17.17 -9.17 -0.63
CA ILE A 70 17.06 -7.75 -0.25
C ILE A 70 16.33 -6.97 -1.32
N LEU A 71 16.69 -7.11 -2.60
CA LEU A 71 16.04 -6.41 -3.69
C LEU A 71 14.55 -6.76 -3.77
N SER A 72 14.20 -8.04 -3.61
CA SER A 72 12.81 -8.49 -3.54
C SER A 72 12.08 -7.86 -2.35
N ARG A 73 12.74 -7.73 -1.20
CA ARG A 73 12.18 -7.10 -0.01
C ARG A 73 11.86 -5.62 -0.26
N VAL A 74 12.84 -4.88 -0.77
CA VAL A 74 12.69 -3.45 -1.08
C VAL A 74 11.61 -3.24 -2.14
N TYR A 75 11.58 -4.07 -3.18
CA TYR A 75 10.57 -3.98 -4.23
C TYR A 75 9.15 -4.19 -3.71
N LEU A 76 8.93 -5.22 -2.88
CA LEU A 76 7.62 -5.47 -2.27
C LEU A 76 7.24 -4.37 -1.26
N GLU A 77 8.20 -3.83 -0.50
CA GLU A 77 7.97 -2.69 0.37
C GLU A 77 7.52 -1.46 -0.41
N MET A 78 8.18 -1.15 -1.54
CA MET A 78 7.77 -0.07 -2.43
C MET A 78 6.32 -0.26 -2.90
N ILE A 79 5.94 -1.47 -3.30
CA ILE A 79 4.56 -1.77 -3.72
C ILE A 79 3.57 -1.52 -2.58
N ILE A 80 3.84 -2.02 -1.37
CA ILE A 80 2.96 -1.81 -0.20
C ILE A 80 2.83 -0.31 0.12
N VAL A 81 3.94 0.43 0.09
CA VAL A 81 3.97 1.86 0.39
C VAL A 81 3.08 2.64 -0.56
N LEU A 82 3.10 2.33 -1.86
CA LEU A 82 2.22 2.95 -2.85
C LEU A 82 0.73 2.74 -2.52
N PHE A 83 0.33 1.50 -2.15
CA PHE A 83 -1.05 1.23 -1.75
C PHE A 83 -1.43 1.94 -0.45
N LYS A 84 -0.53 1.99 0.54
CA LYS A 84 -0.77 2.71 1.80
C LYS A 84 -0.95 4.22 1.58
N ILE A 85 -0.22 4.82 0.64
CA ILE A 85 -0.37 6.23 0.30
C ILE A 85 -1.75 6.49 -0.33
N ALA A 86 -2.21 5.61 -1.22
CA ALA A 86 -3.54 5.70 -1.82
C ALA A 86 -4.65 5.65 -0.75
N ASP A 87 -4.55 4.68 0.18
CA ASP A 87 -5.49 4.55 1.29
C ASP A 87 -5.47 5.80 2.19
N ASN A 88 -4.30 6.30 2.57
CA ASN A 88 -4.17 7.49 3.42
C ASN A 88 -4.74 8.75 2.75
N THR A 89 -4.58 8.89 1.44
CA THR A 89 -5.13 10.02 0.68
C THR A 89 -6.66 10.00 0.70
N SER A 90 -7.27 8.82 0.56
CA SER A 90 -8.74 8.68 0.65
C SER A 90 -9.27 9.04 2.04
N ALA A 91 -8.55 8.67 3.10
CA ALA A 91 -8.92 8.99 4.48
C ALA A 91 -8.84 10.49 4.75
N MET A 92 -7.80 11.17 4.25
CA MET A 92 -7.67 12.63 4.38
C MET A 92 -8.79 13.40 3.68
N ALA A 93 -9.23 12.96 2.49
CA ALA A 93 -10.33 13.58 1.76
C ALA A 93 -11.68 13.43 2.50
N ALA A 94 -11.92 12.29 3.16
CA ALA A 94 -13.11 12.08 3.98
C ALA A 94 -13.10 12.94 5.25
N ALA A 95 -11.95 13.05 5.92
CA ALA A 95 -11.81 13.83 7.15
C ALA A 95 -12.04 15.34 6.94
N SER A 96 -11.54 15.92 5.85
CA SER A 96 -11.69 17.36 5.55
C SER A 96 -13.12 17.78 5.19
N THR A 97 -14.04 16.82 4.96
CA THR A 97 -15.47 17.10 4.72
C THR A 97 -16.26 17.27 6.03
N THR A 98 -15.73 16.78 7.16
CA THR A 98 -16.45 16.76 8.45
C THR A 98 -16.32 18.09 9.23
N ASP A 99 -15.33 18.94 8.89
CA ASP A 99 -15.12 20.24 9.56
C ASP A 99 -16.09 21.35 9.10
N VAL A 100 -16.96 21.10 8.11
CA VAL A 100 -18.06 22.02 7.77
C VAL A 100 -19.29 21.64 8.59
N SER A 101 -19.29 21.97 9.88
CA SER A 101 -20.48 21.88 10.72
C SER A 101 -21.55 22.87 10.21
N PRO A 102 -22.75 22.42 9.79
CA PRO A 102 -23.83 23.29 9.31
C PRO A 102 -24.46 24.18 10.40
N ALA A 103 -24.00 24.09 11.65
CA ALA A 103 -24.65 24.74 12.79
C ALA A 103 -24.40 26.26 12.90
N ALA A 104 -23.58 26.86 12.04
CA ALA A 104 -23.23 28.29 12.12
C ALA A 104 -23.97 29.21 11.12
N THR A 105 -24.85 28.70 10.25
CA THR A 105 -25.74 29.56 9.44
C THR A 105 -27.09 29.73 10.12
N THR A 106 -27.11 30.44 11.25
CA THR A 106 -28.33 31.16 11.62
C THR A 106 -28.27 32.50 10.90
N PRO A 107 -29.16 32.79 9.93
CA PRO A 107 -29.23 34.13 9.37
C PRO A 107 -29.70 35.06 10.50
N SER A 108 -28.83 35.96 10.94
CA SER A 108 -29.16 37.09 11.80
C SER A 108 -30.06 38.06 11.02
N ALA A 109 -31.31 37.66 10.79
CA ALA A 109 -32.38 38.52 10.34
C ALA A 109 -33.06 39.11 11.58
N GLY A 110 -32.80 40.39 11.88
CA GLY A 110 -33.54 41.08 12.93
C GLY A 110 -32.82 42.18 13.72
N ALA A 111 -31.82 42.86 13.17
CA ALA A 111 -31.44 44.17 13.68
C ALA A 111 -32.26 45.24 12.92
N ALA A 112 -33.49 45.47 13.39
CA ALA A 112 -34.24 46.65 13.00
C ALA A 112 -33.45 47.91 13.43
N PRO A 113 -33.40 48.98 12.62
CA PRO A 113 -32.84 50.24 13.07
C PRO A 113 -33.77 50.83 14.13
N GLN A 114 -33.28 50.95 15.36
CA GLN A 114 -33.95 51.70 16.41
C GLN A 114 -33.89 53.18 16.05
N SER A 115 -35.01 53.72 15.59
CA SER A 115 -35.24 55.16 15.46
C SER A 115 -35.40 55.78 16.85
N PRO A 116 -34.85 56.97 17.14
CA PRO A 116 -34.94 57.60 18.46
C PRO A 116 -36.38 57.97 18.85
N GLU A 117 -36.71 57.76 20.12
CA GLU A 117 -37.91 58.28 20.79
C GLU A 117 -38.02 59.80 20.59
N GLU A 118 -38.98 60.22 19.77
CA GLU A 118 -39.48 61.59 19.76
C GLU A 118 -40.53 61.71 20.89
N GLN A 119 -40.08 62.15 22.06
CA GLN A 119 -40.96 62.48 23.18
C GLN A 119 -41.71 63.77 22.85
N SER A 120 -43.01 63.64 22.59
CA SER A 120 -43.97 64.75 22.58
C SER A 120 -44.13 65.29 24.02
N THR A 121 -44.00 66.60 24.23
CA THR A 121 -44.99 67.43 24.98
C THR A 121 -44.51 68.87 25.20
N THR A 122 -45.38 69.80 24.79
CA THR A 122 -45.55 71.23 25.18
C THR A 122 -44.59 72.27 24.64
#